data_AF-A0A974PC15-F1
#
_entry.id   AF-A0A974PC15-F1
#
_cell.length_a   1.000
_cell.length_b   1.000
_cell.length_c   1.000
_cell.angle_alpha   90.00
_cell.angle_beta   90.00
_cell.angle_gamma   90.00
#
_symmetry.space_group_name_H-M   'P 1'
#
loop_
_entity.id
_entity.type
_entity.pdbx_description
1 polymer ?
#
loop_
_entity_poly.entity_id
_entity_poly.type
_entity_poly.pdbx_seq_one_letter_code
_entity_poly.pdbx_strand_id
1 'polypeptide(L)'
;MDFPRTGGKRAYRPLPPLSSAEAPLCRIILVHDPLWLTRQSEVPADLVLAGHTHGGQVVLPFVGHRHVDPFYRQYNAGHYVIPRNDGTGKKAGLLISRGFGTAHLPLRWGSRAEMHVLTLRRGAGQR
;
A
#
# COMPACT_ATOMS: atom_id res chain seq x y z
N MET A 1 -15.08 4.63 0.46
CA MET A 1 -14.25 5.30 1.48
C MET A 1 -14.73 6.75 1.50
N ASP A 2 -15.71 7.05 2.35
CA ASP A 2 -16.21 8.41 2.51
C ASP A 2 -15.22 9.19 3.37
N PHE A 3 -14.55 10.17 2.78
CA PHE A 3 -13.82 11.17 3.54
C PHE A 3 -14.87 12.07 4.24
N PRO A 4 -14.82 12.22 5.58
CA PRO A 4 -15.70 13.17 6.24
C PRO A 4 -15.39 14.59 5.77
N ARG A 5 -16.46 15.35 5.43
CA ARG A 5 -16.36 16.77 5.00
C ARG A 5 -15.72 17.67 6.05
N THR A 6 -15.76 17.26 7.31
CA THR A 6 -15.09 17.89 8.45
C THR A 6 -13.91 17.02 8.85
N GLY A 7 -12.70 17.53 8.67
CA GLY A 7 -11.44 16.81 8.89
C GLY A 7 -11.43 15.99 10.18
N GLY A 8 -11.08 14.71 10.02
CA GLY A 8 -10.87 13.76 11.10
C GLY A 8 -10.38 12.45 10.50
N LYS A 9 -9.22 11.95 10.95
CA LYS A 9 -8.74 10.63 10.54
C LYS A 9 -9.68 9.59 11.19
N ARG A 10 -10.72 9.14 10.47
CA ARG A 10 -11.42 7.91 10.87
C ARG A 10 -10.36 6.81 10.95
N ALA A 11 -10.29 6.15 12.11
CA ALA A 11 -9.43 4.98 12.27
C ALA A 11 -9.77 3.96 11.17
N TYR A 12 -8.76 3.24 10.70
CA TYR A 12 -8.98 2.14 9.77
C TYR A 12 -9.90 1.12 10.42
N ARG A 13 -10.90 0.65 9.69
CA ARG A 13 -11.75 -0.44 10.17
C ARG A 13 -10.85 -1.67 10.40
N PRO A 14 -11.06 -2.43 11.49
CA PRO A 14 -10.36 -3.70 11.68
C PRO A 14 -10.54 -4.60 10.45
N LEU A 15 -9.49 -5.36 10.12
CA LEU A 15 -9.61 -6.40 9.12
C LEU A 15 -10.67 -7.42 9.56
N PRO A 16 -11.43 -8.01 8.62
CA PRO A 16 -12.31 -9.12 8.97
C PRO A 16 -11.48 -10.27 9.55
N PRO A 17 -12.03 -10.98 10.56
CA PRO A 17 -11.37 -12.16 11.11
C PRO A 17 -11.19 -13.22 10.02
N LEU A 18 -10.12 -14.00 10.12
CA LEU A 18 -9.91 -15.16 9.25
C LEU A 18 -10.38 -16.42 9.95
N SER A 19 -11.19 -17.22 9.26
CA SER A 19 -11.45 -18.58 9.69
C SER A 19 -10.27 -19.51 9.35
N SER A 20 -10.14 -20.63 10.06
CA SER A 20 -9.12 -21.65 9.75
C SER A 20 -9.28 -22.21 8.34
N ALA A 21 -10.49 -22.22 7.78
CA ALA A 21 -10.76 -22.67 6.41
C ALA A 21 -10.22 -21.71 5.34
N GLU A 22 -10.03 -20.43 5.68
CA GLU A 22 -9.52 -19.39 4.76
C GLU A 22 -8.00 -19.21 4.86
N ALA A 23 -7.35 -19.78 5.87
CA ALA A 23 -5.89 -19.76 6.05
C ALA A 23 -5.07 -20.20 4.81
N PRO A 24 -5.50 -21.19 3.98
CA PRO A 24 -4.75 -21.57 2.78
C PRO A 24 -5.00 -20.67 1.57
N LEU A 25 -5.93 -19.71 1.64
CA LEU A 25 -6.26 -18.84 0.52
C LEU A 25 -5.25 -17.71 0.36
N CYS A 26 -5.05 -17.27 -0.89
CA CYS A 26 -4.27 -16.06 -1.17
C CYS A 26 -5.04 -14.83 -0.68
N ARG A 27 -4.45 -14.05 0.22
CA ARG A 27 -5.05 -12.85 0.80
C ARG A 27 -4.42 -11.58 0.26
N ILE A 28 -5.24 -10.77 -0.41
CA ILE A 28 -4.86 -9.46 -0.93
C ILE A 28 -5.57 -8.37 -0.13
N ILE A 29 -4.81 -7.44 0.43
CA ILE A 29 -5.34 -6.27 1.15
C ILE A 29 -5.26 -5.04 0.25
N LEU A 30 -6.38 -4.34 0.11
CA LEU A 30 -6.46 -3.04 -0.55
C LEU A 30 -6.59 -1.95 0.50
N VAL A 31 -5.66 -1.01 0.52
CA VAL A 31 -5.70 0.16 1.40
C VAL A 31 -5.32 1.40 0.61
N HIS A 32 -5.96 2.53 0.87
CA HIS A 32 -5.60 3.75 0.14
C HIS A 32 -4.20 4.24 0.52
N ASP A 33 -3.94 4.36 1.81
CA ASP A 33 -2.74 4.97 2.37
C ASP A 33 -1.84 3.91 3.05
N PRO A 34 -0.58 3.75 2.60
CA PRO A 34 0.35 2.77 3.14
C PRO A 34 0.73 3.03 4.61
N LEU A 35 0.46 4.22 5.16
CA LEU A 35 0.65 4.51 6.59
C LEU A 35 -0.20 3.60 7.48
N TRP A 36 -1.23 2.93 6.94
CA TRP A 36 -1.94 1.84 7.61
C TRP A 36 -0.99 0.80 8.22
N LEU A 37 0.13 0.49 7.56
CA LEU A 37 1.12 -0.50 8.00
C LEU A 37 1.74 -0.17 9.36
N THR A 38 1.95 1.11 9.68
CA THR A 38 2.54 1.53 10.97
C THR A 38 1.60 1.31 12.16
N ARG A 39 0.33 1.05 11.88
CA ARG A 39 -0.72 0.81 12.88
C ARG A 39 -1.07 -0.66 13.04
N GLN A 40 -0.41 -1.54 12.29
CA GLN A 40 -0.66 -2.97 12.36
C GLN A 40 0.42 -3.66 13.19
N SER A 41 0.00 -4.48 14.15
CA SER A 41 0.88 -5.47 14.76
C SER A 41 1.19 -6.61 13.79
N GLU A 42 0.22 -6.95 12.94
CA GLU A 42 0.28 -8.06 11.99
C GLU A 42 -0.27 -7.65 10.62
N VAL A 43 0.36 -8.13 9.55
CA VAL A 43 -0.07 -7.96 8.17
C VAL A 43 -0.34 -9.35 7.59
N PRO A 44 -1.48 -9.99 7.94
CA PRO A 44 -1.84 -11.34 7.48
C PRO A 44 -2.29 -11.33 6.01
N ALA A 45 -1.36 -11.02 5.09
CA ALA A 45 -1.61 -10.92 3.66
C ALA A 45 -0.44 -11.51 2.86
N ASP A 46 -0.72 -11.93 1.64
CA ASP A 46 0.30 -12.29 0.65
C ASP A 46 0.68 -11.08 -0.21
N LEU A 47 -0.27 -10.15 -0.42
CA LEU A 47 -0.06 -8.91 -1.17
C LEU A 47 -0.87 -7.76 -0.55
N VAL A 48 -0.22 -6.61 -0.38
CA VAL A 48 -0.85 -5.33 -0.02
C VAL A 48 -0.74 -4.39 -1.22
N LEU A 49 -1.86 -3.80 -1.62
CA LEU A 49 -1.93 -2.79 -2.68
C LEU A 49 -2.31 -1.45 -2.07
N ALA A 50 -1.48 -0.43 -2.31
CA ALA A 50 -1.63 0.90 -1.78
C ALA A 50 -1.36 2.01 -2.80
N GLY A 51 -1.70 3.25 -2.44
CA GLY A 51 -1.46 4.45 -3.24
C GLY A 51 -1.20 5.65 -2.34
N HIS A 52 -2.06 6.68 -2.45
CA HIS A 52 -2.07 7.91 -1.63
C HIS A 52 -0.91 8.89 -1.85
N THR A 53 0.32 8.41 -2.01
CA THR A 53 1.53 9.23 -2.01
C THR A 53 1.77 9.98 -3.32
N HIS A 54 1.14 9.56 -4.43
CA HIS A 54 1.43 10.01 -5.79
C HIS A 54 2.93 9.94 -6.16
N GLY A 55 3.69 9.07 -5.47
CA GLY A 55 5.14 9.00 -5.57
C GLY A 55 5.88 10.30 -5.22
N GLY A 56 5.28 11.15 -4.39
CA GLY A 56 5.82 12.46 -4.04
C GLY A 56 5.41 13.60 -4.98
N GLN A 57 4.49 13.37 -5.94
CA GLN A 57 3.89 14.28 -6.95
C GLN A 57 4.82 15.27 -7.68
N VAL A 58 5.59 16.08 -6.96
CA VAL A 58 6.64 16.98 -7.42
C VAL A 58 7.99 16.51 -6.84
N VAL A 59 8.82 15.94 -7.70
CA VAL A 59 10.18 15.49 -7.39
C VAL A 59 11.15 16.46 -8.05
N LEU A 60 11.88 17.24 -7.25
CA LEU A 60 12.84 18.22 -7.76
C LEU A 60 14.20 17.55 -8.04
N PRO A 61 14.93 17.98 -9.09
CA PRO A 61 16.28 17.49 -9.34
C PRO A 61 17.18 17.82 -8.14
N PHE A 62 18.07 16.87 -7.78
CA PHE A 62 19.03 16.94 -6.67
C PHE A 62 18.44 16.98 -5.24
N VAL A 63 17.22 17.49 -5.06
CA VAL A 63 16.53 17.59 -3.76
C VAL A 63 15.59 16.40 -3.51
N GLY A 64 15.14 15.73 -4.57
CA GLY A 64 14.21 14.61 -4.50
C GLY A 64 12.79 15.04 -4.14
N HIS A 65 12.02 14.11 -3.58
CA HIS A 65 10.70 14.38 -3.02
C HIS A 65 10.86 14.61 -1.51
N ARG A 66 10.19 15.62 -0.96
CA ARG A 66 10.17 15.87 0.48
C ARG A 66 8.77 15.71 1.03
N HIS A 67 8.50 14.57 1.63
CA HIS A 67 7.34 14.39 2.50
C HIS A 67 7.69 14.79 3.94
N VAL A 68 6.73 15.40 4.65
CA VAL A 68 6.90 15.74 6.06
C VAL A 68 7.00 14.47 6.91
N ASP A 69 6.16 13.48 6.60
CA ASP A 69 6.17 12.19 7.29
C ASP A 69 7.37 11.32 6.80
N PRO A 70 8.27 10.87 7.71
CA PRO A 70 9.40 10.02 7.35
C PRO A 70 8.99 8.70 6.69
N PHE A 71 7.83 8.15 7.06
CA PHE A 71 7.34 6.89 6.50
C PHE A 71 7.20 6.98 4.97
N TYR A 72 6.61 8.07 4.47
CA TYR A 72 6.44 8.27 3.03
C TYR A 72 7.75 8.59 2.30
N ARG A 73 8.85 8.92 2.97
CA ARG A 73 10.15 9.05 2.30
C ARG A 73 10.72 7.69 1.91
N GLN A 74 10.45 6.68 2.73
CA GLN A 74 10.85 5.29 2.47
C GLN A 74 9.82 4.56 1.59
N TYR A 75 8.53 4.77 1.86
CA TYR A 75 7.41 4.09 1.23
C TYR A 75 6.61 5.07 0.36
N ASN A 76 7.25 5.63 -0.68
CA ASN A 76 6.61 6.57 -1.59
C ASN A 76 5.97 5.91 -2.82
N ALA A 77 6.57 4.90 -3.42
CA ALA A 77 6.08 4.22 -4.61
C ALA A 77 6.97 3.02 -4.94
N GLY A 78 6.40 2.00 -5.55
CA GLY A 78 7.12 0.82 -6.02
C GLY A 78 6.76 -0.46 -5.27
N HIS A 79 7.61 -1.47 -5.46
CA HIS A 79 7.45 -2.80 -4.88
C HIS A 79 8.37 -2.97 -3.67
N TYR A 80 7.80 -3.51 -2.60
CA TYR A 80 8.48 -3.80 -1.35
C TYR A 80 8.13 -5.20 -0.87
N VAL A 81 8.97 -5.73 0.00
CA VAL A 81 8.70 -6.97 0.74
C VAL A 81 8.70 -6.61 2.22
N ILE A 82 7.59 -6.90 2.90
CA ILE A 82 7.39 -6.58 4.31
C ILE A 82 7.14 -7.86 5.12
N PRO A 83 7.49 -7.90 6.41
CA PRO A 83 7.17 -9.05 7.25
C PRO A 83 5.66 -9.13 7.51
N ARG A 84 5.08 -10.35 7.56
CA ARG A 84 3.67 -10.53 7.93
C ARG A 84 3.43 -10.42 9.43
N ASN A 85 4.42 -10.76 10.25
CA ASN A 85 4.32 -10.78 11.72
C ASN A 85 3.15 -11.61 12.29
N ASP A 86 2.54 -12.50 11.52
CA ASP A 86 1.40 -13.35 11.90
C ASP A 86 1.83 -14.73 12.45
N GLY A 87 3.05 -14.82 12.95
CA GLY A 87 3.65 -16.07 13.46
C GLY A 87 4.07 -17.09 12.38
N THR A 88 3.72 -16.90 11.11
CA THR A 88 4.04 -17.86 10.04
C THR A 88 5.48 -17.75 9.52
N GLY A 89 6.21 -16.68 9.88
CA GLY A 89 7.54 -16.35 9.33
C GLY A 89 7.53 -15.94 7.85
N LYS A 90 6.36 -15.86 7.21
CA LYS A 90 6.22 -15.47 5.80
C LYS A 90 6.33 -13.96 5.62
N LYS A 91 6.62 -13.55 4.39
CA LYS A 91 6.66 -12.14 3.97
C LYS A 91 5.47 -11.83 3.07
N ALA A 92 5.04 -10.58 3.06
CA ALA A 92 4.02 -10.06 2.16
C ALA A 92 4.67 -9.17 1.10
N GLY A 93 4.15 -9.23 -0.13
CA GLY A 93 4.42 -8.21 -1.13
C GLY A 93 3.67 -6.93 -0.80
N LEU A 94 4.26 -5.77 -1.07
CA LEU A 94 3.63 -4.47 -1.00
C LEU A 94 3.87 -3.73 -2.31
N LEU A 95 2.80 -3.32 -2.98
CA LEU A 95 2.86 -2.43 -4.14
C LEU A 95 2.21 -1.10 -3.77
N ILE A 96 3.00 -0.02 -3.82
CA ILE A 96 2.52 1.36 -3.68
C ILE A 96 2.52 1.99 -5.07
N SER A 97 1.35 2.18 -5.66
CA SER A 97 1.22 2.80 -6.97
C SER A 97 1.34 4.32 -6.88
N ARG A 98 1.98 4.94 -7.88
CA ARG A 98 1.94 6.40 -8.05
C ARG A 98 0.56 6.90 -8.51
N GLY A 99 -0.31 6.00 -8.96
CA GLY A 99 -1.64 6.30 -9.50
C GLY A 99 -1.63 7.22 -10.73
N PHE A 100 -2.81 7.56 -11.22
CA PHE A 100 -2.99 8.47 -12.37
C PHE A 100 -3.31 9.92 -11.95
N GLY A 101 -4.00 10.12 -10.82
CA GLY A 101 -4.48 11.43 -10.36
C GLY A 101 -3.42 12.34 -9.73
N THR A 102 -3.88 13.50 -9.27
CA THR A 102 -3.11 14.53 -8.53
C THR A 102 -3.82 14.91 -7.24
N ALA A 103 -3.10 15.50 -6.28
CA ALA A 103 -3.62 16.04 -5.03
C ALA A 103 -3.24 17.53 -4.89
N HIS A 104 -4.21 18.37 -4.49
CA HIS A 104 -4.12 19.82 -4.24
C HIS A 104 -3.61 20.70 -5.40
N LEU A 105 -2.47 20.35 -5.99
CA LEU A 105 -1.88 20.94 -7.18
C LEU A 105 -2.10 20.00 -8.38
N PRO A 106 -2.70 20.45 -9.50
CA PRO A 106 -2.95 19.62 -10.68
C PRO A 106 -1.69 19.46 -11.56
N LEU A 107 -0.54 19.18 -10.95
CA LEU A 107 0.74 19.04 -11.62
C LEU A 107 1.49 17.82 -11.11
N ARG A 108 2.19 17.14 -12.02
CA ARG A 108 3.16 16.09 -11.68
C ARG A 108 4.49 16.43 -12.33
N TRP A 109 5.56 16.48 -11.54
CA TRP A 109 6.92 16.75 -12.03
C TRP A 109 7.87 15.72 -11.47
N GLY A 110 8.64 15.03 -12.32
CA GLY A 110 9.47 13.90 -11.89
C GLY A 110 8.68 12.72 -11.28
N SER A 111 7.34 12.74 -11.39
CA SER A 111 6.42 11.71 -10.91
C SER A 111 5.46 11.28 -12.01
N ARG A 112 5.91 10.40 -12.91
CA ARG A 112 5.07 9.91 -14.00
C ARG A 112 3.84 9.18 -13.44
N ALA A 113 2.69 9.35 -14.11
CA ALA A 113 1.48 8.60 -13.81
C ALA A 113 1.69 7.11 -14.08
N GLU A 114 1.06 6.26 -13.26
CA GLU A 114 1.20 4.81 -13.34
C GLU A 114 -0.16 4.11 -13.24
N MET A 115 -0.26 2.99 -13.95
CA MET A 115 -1.34 2.03 -13.85
C MET A 115 -0.71 0.63 -13.79
N HIS A 116 -1.23 -0.23 -12.92
CA HIS A 116 -0.75 -1.61 -12.80
C HIS A 116 -1.81 -2.58 -13.30
N VAL A 117 -1.38 -3.54 -14.11
CA VAL A 117 -2.18 -4.70 -14.51
C VAL A 117 -1.61 -5.90 -13.76
N LEU A 118 -2.39 -6.44 -12.83
CA LEU A 118 -1.98 -7.58 -11.99
C LEU A 118 -2.69 -8.84 -12.50
N THR A 119 -1.91 -9.87 -12.81
CA THR A 119 -2.44 -11.18 -13.20
C THR A 119 -2.27 -12.16 -12.05
N LEU A 120 -3.38 -12.65 -11.49
CA LEU A 120 -3.35 -13.70 -10.49
C LEU A 120 -3.28 -15.06 -11.19
N ARG A 121 -2.32 -15.87 -10.78
CA ARG A 121 -2.14 -17.24 -11.26
C ARG A 121 -2.26 -18.19 -10.08
N ARG A 122 -2.93 -19.31 -10.29
CA ARG A 122 -2.88 -20.42 -9.34
C ARG A 122 -1.43 -20.89 -9.26
N GLY A 123 -0.89 -21.03 -8.04
CA GLY A 123 0.40 -21.67 -7.86
C GLY A 123 0.35 -23.07 -8.48
N ALA A 124 1.39 -23.45 -9.23
CA ALA A 124 1.52 -24.84 -9.68
C ALA A 124 1.50 -25.70 -8.41
N GLY A 125 0.45 -26.50 -8.23
CA GLY A 125 0.40 -27.42 -7.10
C GLY A 125 1.63 -28.31 -7.17
N GLN A 126 2.44 -28.32 -6.11
CA GLN A 126 3.42 -29.38 -5.96
C GLN A 126 2.62 -30.67 -5.82
N ARG A 127 2.62 -31.48 -6.88
CA ARG A 127 2.30 -32.91 -6.79
C ARG A 127 3.45 -33.61 -6.11
#